data_AF-A0A9W8NLE8-F1
#
_entry.id   AF-A0A9W8NLE8-F1
#
_cell.length_a   1.000
_cell.length_b   1.000
_cell.length_c   1.000
_cell.angle_alpha   90.00
_cell.angle_beta   90.00
_cell.angle_gamma   90.00
#
_symmetry.space_group_name_H-M   'P 1'
#
loop_
_entity.id
_entity.type
_entity.pdbx_description
1 polymer ?
#
loop_
_entity_poly.entity_id
_entity_poly.type
_entity_poly.pdbx_seq_one_letter_code
_entity_poly.pdbx_strand_id
1 'polypeptide(L)'
;MLAILFSMLASDCQSPLILINLQAVFNILYGNMTAQSNMGPWADEPFPLIEIPSVKKKSDHFYLTAASEMAHAHNVLIRSLNAIIQQGPHIPISTDEQYEATDVADFLDYVRCWVKTVHHHHSVEEEFIFPEMARFSGRPGLMDEPRHQHETFQTVLKNLESYSTSTKPEQYQWTGPHGMQQIIDSFSKDLTDHLYTEIQVLLNMGDLSSEEYKKTWARAEVAAKASGNLTLLFEMVPLVLGSADKTFDGGEDFPPFPWIMPYLAKYGFAARNGTWRFSPCDFWGKPRPLAFVGASTSVTVSTDHKT
;
A
#
# COMPACT_ATOMS: atom_id res chain seq x y z
N MET A 1 -0.45 4.94 -12.71
CA MET A 1 -0.72 3.69 -11.97
C MET A 1 -1.77 3.84 -10.87
N LEU A 2 -1.81 4.98 -10.17
CA LEU A 2 -2.92 5.33 -9.26
C LEU A 2 -4.29 5.47 -9.93
N ALA A 3 -4.28 5.69 -11.23
CA ALA A 3 -5.49 5.75 -12.03
C ALA A 3 -6.15 4.35 -12.23
N ILE A 4 -5.47 3.25 -11.87
CA ILE A 4 -5.97 1.86 -11.94
C ILE A 4 -7.18 1.61 -11.03
N LEU A 5 -7.38 2.44 -10.01
CA LEU A 5 -8.47 2.31 -9.04
C LEU A 5 -9.77 3.05 -9.46
N PHE A 6 -9.82 3.63 -10.67
CA PHE A 6 -10.80 4.68 -10.98
C PHE A 6 -12.09 4.24 -11.69
N SER A 7 -12.22 3.04 -12.28
CA SER A 7 -13.30 2.80 -13.25
C SER A 7 -14.36 1.77 -12.86
N MET A 8 -15.06 1.98 -11.74
CA MET A 8 -16.30 1.24 -11.44
C MET A 8 -17.53 2.11 -11.11
N LEU A 9 -17.40 3.44 -11.00
CA LEU A 9 -18.52 4.30 -10.56
C LEU A 9 -18.66 5.65 -11.28
N ALA A 10 -18.30 5.74 -12.56
CA ALA A 10 -18.58 6.94 -13.35
C ALA A 10 -19.33 6.61 -14.64
N SER A 11 -20.66 6.62 -14.56
CA SER A 11 -21.51 6.98 -15.69
C SER A 11 -21.89 8.45 -15.53
N ASP A 12 -21.50 9.24 -16.53
CA ASP A 12 -21.96 10.58 -16.92
C ASP A 12 -22.83 11.38 -15.94
N CYS A 13 -22.27 12.47 -15.41
CA CYS A 13 -23.02 13.72 -15.33
C CYS A 13 -22.08 14.92 -15.18
N GLN A 14 -21.83 15.64 -16.27
CA GLN A 14 -21.38 17.02 -16.23
C GLN A 14 -22.61 17.92 -16.07
N SER A 15 -22.68 18.73 -15.02
CA SER A 15 -23.26 20.07 -15.08
C SER A 15 -22.85 20.92 -13.86
N PRO A 16 -22.44 22.18 -14.07
CA PRO A 16 -21.99 23.05 -13.00
C PRO A 16 -23.18 23.82 -12.42
N LEU A 17 -23.33 23.85 -11.10
CA LEU A 17 -23.84 24.99 -10.32
C LEU A 17 -23.91 24.63 -8.83
N ILE A 18 -23.64 25.64 -7.99
CA ILE A 18 -23.57 25.65 -6.51
C ILE A 18 -22.14 25.47 -5.98
N LEU A 19 -21.35 26.54 -6.11
CA LEU A 19 -20.01 26.66 -5.56
C LEU A 19 -19.85 28.02 -4.87
N ILE A 20 -20.71 28.32 -3.89
CA ILE A 20 -20.49 29.40 -2.91
C ILE A 20 -21.14 28.97 -1.59
N ASN A 21 -20.36 28.37 -0.67
CA ASN A 21 -20.40 28.55 0.81
C ASN A 21 -19.77 27.43 1.67
N LEU A 22 -19.01 26.48 1.11
CA LEU A 22 -18.39 25.41 1.94
C LEU A 22 -16.97 25.73 2.44
N GLN A 23 -16.22 26.62 1.76
CA GLN A 23 -14.84 26.95 2.14
C GLN A 23 -14.75 27.73 3.46
N ALA A 24 -15.73 28.59 3.75
CA ALA A 24 -15.74 29.41 4.97
C ALA A 24 -16.01 28.58 6.24
N VAL A 25 -16.78 27.49 6.13
CA VAL A 25 -17.05 26.58 7.26
C VAL A 25 -15.84 25.67 7.53
N PHE A 26 -15.10 25.29 6.49
CA PHE A 26 -13.90 24.46 6.60
C PHE A 26 -12.77 25.16 7.38
N ASN A 27 -12.55 26.45 7.12
CA ASN A 27 -11.48 27.22 7.80
C ASN A 27 -11.81 27.55 9.27
N ILE A 28 -13.08 27.56 9.67
CA ILE A 28 -13.50 27.81 11.07
C ILE A 28 -13.37 26.54 11.93
N LEU A 29 -13.44 25.35 11.33
CA LEU A 29 -13.37 24.08 12.05
C LEU A 29 -11.95 23.48 12.15
N TYR A 30 -11.04 23.83 11.24
CA TYR A 30 -9.71 23.21 11.14
C TYR A 30 -8.56 24.21 11.30
N GLY A 31 -8.64 25.07 12.33
CA GLY A 31 -7.51 25.89 12.74
C GLY A 31 -6.29 25.04 13.11
N ASN A 32 -5.14 25.39 12.51
CA ASN A 32 -3.78 24.87 12.72
C ASN A 32 -3.59 23.92 13.91
N MET A 33 -3.46 22.62 13.63
CA MET A 33 -2.89 21.65 14.55
C MET A 33 -1.57 21.14 13.99
N THR A 34 -0.46 21.74 14.43
CA THR A 34 0.82 21.04 14.50
C THR A 34 0.89 20.33 15.84
N ALA A 35 0.56 19.05 15.85
CA ALA A 35 0.77 18.18 17.00
C ALA A 35 1.40 16.88 16.50
N GLN A 36 2.71 16.76 16.65
CA GLN A 36 3.39 15.47 16.59
C GLN A 36 2.94 14.70 17.83
N SER A 37 1.81 14.02 17.72
CA SER A 37 1.26 13.20 18.80
C SER A 37 2.17 12.00 19.02
N ASN A 38 2.36 11.64 20.28
CA ASN A 38 2.99 10.40 20.75
C ASN A 38 2.14 9.21 20.28
N MET A 39 2.19 8.90 18.98
CA MET A 39 1.50 7.79 18.37
C MET A 39 2.16 6.51 18.88
N GLY A 40 1.36 5.49 19.23
CA GLY A 40 1.88 4.15 19.48
C GLY A 40 2.61 3.60 18.25
N PRO A 41 3.15 2.37 18.32
CA PRO A 41 3.90 1.75 17.22
C PRO A 41 3.19 1.92 15.86
N TRP A 42 3.96 2.28 14.84
CA TRP A 42 3.48 2.70 13.52
C TRP A 42 4.17 1.91 12.39
N ALA A 43 3.58 1.84 11.20
CA ALA A 43 4.06 1.00 10.10
C ALA A 43 5.21 1.62 9.26
N ASP A 44 6.17 2.26 9.90
CA ASP A 44 7.33 2.92 9.28
C ASP A 44 8.61 2.07 9.24
N GLU A 45 8.60 0.89 9.88
CA GLU A 45 9.72 -0.06 9.95
C GLU A 45 9.29 -1.49 9.59
N PRO A 46 10.18 -2.40 9.14
CA PRO A 46 11.63 -2.22 9.00
C PRO A 46 12.09 -1.62 7.66
N PHE A 47 11.17 -1.42 6.71
CA PHE A 47 11.50 -0.89 5.39
C PHE A 47 11.14 0.60 5.30
N PRO A 48 12.13 1.49 5.11
CA PRO A 48 11.88 2.90 4.96
C PRO A 48 11.01 3.20 3.73
N LEU A 49 10.22 4.25 3.83
CA LEU A 49 9.38 4.70 2.74
C LEU A 49 10.21 5.48 1.73
N ILE A 50 9.83 5.40 0.46
CA ILE A 50 10.44 6.15 -0.63
C ILE A 50 10.07 7.63 -0.47
N GLU A 51 11.06 8.51 -0.37
CA GLU A 51 10.83 9.95 -0.45
C GLU A 51 10.21 10.30 -1.81
N ILE A 52 9.19 11.16 -1.83
CA ILE A 52 8.54 11.54 -3.09
C ILE A 52 9.48 12.45 -3.89
N PRO A 53 9.93 12.03 -5.10
CA PRO A 53 10.94 12.78 -5.86
C PRO A 53 10.57 14.25 -6.13
N SER A 54 9.28 14.54 -6.40
CA SER A 54 8.79 15.89 -6.69
C SER A 54 8.86 16.86 -5.49
N VAL A 55 8.99 16.34 -4.27
CA VAL A 55 9.20 17.16 -3.07
C VAL A 55 10.64 17.68 -3.00
N LYS A 56 11.62 16.82 -3.34
CA LYS A 56 13.05 17.14 -3.22
C LYS A 56 13.60 17.89 -4.43
N LYS A 57 13.03 17.65 -5.61
CA LYS A 57 13.50 18.20 -6.89
C LYS A 57 12.38 18.98 -7.56
N LYS A 58 12.72 20.11 -8.18
CA LYS A 58 11.81 20.86 -9.04
C LYS A 58 12.21 20.64 -10.50
N SER A 59 11.26 20.18 -11.31
CA SER A 59 11.41 19.97 -12.74
C SER A 59 10.02 19.88 -13.38
N ASP A 60 9.80 20.58 -14.48
CA ASP A 60 8.55 20.49 -15.25
C ASP A 60 8.51 19.26 -16.17
N HIS A 61 9.62 18.51 -16.24
CA HIS A 61 9.70 17.31 -17.04
C HIS A 61 8.97 16.14 -16.38
N PHE A 62 8.18 15.42 -17.19
CA PHE A 62 7.31 14.32 -16.77
C PHE A 62 7.98 13.12 -16.09
N TYR A 63 9.30 12.88 -16.26
CA TYR A 63 9.97 11.77 -15.56
C TYR A 63 9.83 11.92 -14.04
N LEU A 64 9.80 13.16 -13.55
CA LEU A 64 9.68 13.44 -12.12
C LEU A 64 8.27 13.11 -11.62
N THR A 65 7.25 13.42 -12.42
CA THR A 65 5.86 13.03 -12.14
C THR A 65 5.71 11.51 -12.15
N ALA A 66 6.20 10.82 -13.19
CA ALA A 66 6.12 9.36 -13.31
C ALA A 66 6.82 8.66 -12.12
N ALA A 67 8.04 9.08 -11.77
CA ALA A 67 8.76 8.56 -10.62
C ALA A 67 8.03 8.81 -9.29
N SER A 68 7.36 9.96 -9.15
CA SER A 68 6.58 10.28 -7.94
C SER A 68 5.30 9.47 -7.83
N GLU A 69 4.57 9.29 -8.93
CA GLU A 69 3.40 8.42 -8.97
C GLU A 69 3.75 6.97 -8.63
N MET A 70 4.90 6.48 -9.12
CA MET A 70 5.39 5.15 -8.80
C MET A 70 5.79 5.03 -7.32
N ALA A 71 6.55 6.00 -6.81
CA ALA A 71 6.97 6.03 -5.40
C ALA A 71 5.77 6.00 -4.44
N HIS A 72 4.69 6.69 -4.77
CA HIS A 72 3.46 6.63 -3.97
C HIS A 72 2.83 5.24 -3.91
N ALA A 73 2.75 4.54 -5.04
CA ALA A 73 2.21 3.19 -5.07
C ALA A 73 3.13 2.21 -4.33
N HIS A 74 4.45 2.33 -4.51
CA HIS A 74 5.42 1.53 -3.78
C HIS A 74 5.32 1.77 -2.27
N ASN A 75 5.08 3.00 -1.83
CA ASN A 75 4.85 3.32 -0.43
C ASN A 75 3.60 2.67 0.16
N VAL A 76 2.55 2.41 -0.64
CA VAL A 76 1.42 1.58 -0.17
C VAL A 76 1.87 0.14 0.08
N LEU A 77 2.65 -0.44 -0.84
CA LEU A 77 3.15 -1.81 -0.72
C LEU A 77 4.08 -1.95 0.49
N ILE A 78 5.04 -1.04 0.63
CA ILE A 78 6.01 -1.02 1.72
C ILE A 78 5.30 -0.83 3.06
N ARG A 79 4.41 0.17 3.18
CA ARG A 79 3.72 0.45 4.45
C ARG A 79 2.79 -0.68 4.89
N SER A 80 2.12 -1.31 3.94
CA SER A 80 1.31 -2.50 4.22
C SER A 80 2.17 -3.69 4.67
N LEU A 81 3.33 -3.90 4.04
CA LEU A 81 4.28 -4.95 4.42
C LEU A 81 4.84 -4.71 5.83
N ASN A 82 5.23 -3.47 6.14
CA ASN A 82 5.64 -3.07 7.48
C ASN A 82 4.54 -3.35 8.52
N ALA A 83 3.28 -3.03 8.21
CA ALA A 83 2.15 -3.33 9.08
C ALA A 83 1.96 -4.84 9.31
N ILE A 84 2.21 -5.68 8.30
CA ILE A 84 2.19 -7.15 8.43
C ILE A 84 3.33 -7.63 9.33
N ILE A 85 4.55 -7.18 9.06
CA ILE A 85 5.76 -7.60 9.79
C ILE A 85 5.69 -7.20 11.26
N GLN A 86 5.18 -6.02 11.55
CA GLN A 86 5.09 -5.54 12.93
C GLN A 86 3.93 -6.15 13.70
N GLN A 87 2.78 -6.44 13.09
CA GLN A 87 1.63 -7.02 13.79
C GLN A 87 1.69 -8.55 13.87
N GLY A 88 2.27 -9.22 12.88
CA GLY A 88 2.34 -10.68 12.77
C GLY A 88 2.86 -11.41 14.02
N PRO A 89 3.96 -10.97 14.67
CA PRO A 89 4.47 -11.57 15.90
C PRO A 89 3.51 -11.49 17.10
N HIS A 90 2.51 -10.61 17.03
CA HIS A 90 1.59 -10.33 18.12
C HIS A 90 0.17 -10.84 17.89
N ILE A 91 -0.07 -11.52 16.76
CA ILE A 91 -1.33 -12.22 16.53
C ILE A 91 -1.34 -13.49 17.40
N PRO A 92 -2.27 -13.63 18.36
CA PRO A 92 -2.34 -14.81 19.20
C PRO A 92 -2.54 -16.08 18.39
N ILE A 93 -1.84 -17.16 18.74
CA ILE A 93 -1.96 -18.48 18.10
C ILE A 93 -2.88 -19.40 18.92
N SER A 94 -3.28 -20.54 18.37
CA SER A 94 -4.30 -21.43 18.95
C SER A 94 -3.99 -21.98 20.34
N THR A 95 -2.76 -21.85 20.82
CA THR A 95 -2.33 -22.23 22.17
C THR A 95 -2.37 -21.08 23.18
N ASP A 96 -2.59 -19.85 22.74
CA ASP A 96 -2.60 -18.66 23.60
C ASP A 96 -3.98 -18.43 24.22
N GLU A 97 -4.03 -17.85 25.43
CA GLU A 97 -5.30 -17.56 26.13
C GLU A 97 -6.14 -16.50 25.39
N GLN A 98 -5.47 -15.55 24.71
CA GLN A 98 -6.11 -14.47 23.96
C GLN A 98 -6.48 -14.87 22.52
N TYR A 99 -6.38 -16.16 22.17
CA TYR A 99 -6.66 -16.64 20.82
C TYR A 99 -8.12 -16.42 20.40
N GLU A 100 -8.30 -15.70 19.30
CA GLU A 100 -9.56 -15.57 18.60
C GLU A 100 -9.37 -15.99 17.13
N ALA A 101 -10.10 -17.00 16.68
CA ALA A 101 -9.98 -17.52 15.31
C ALA A 101 -10.31 -16.45 14.25
N THR A 102 -11.23 -15.53 14.58
CA THR A 102 -11.53 -14.37 13.73
C THR A 102 -10.33 -13.44 13.59
N ASP A 103 -9.48 -13.36 14.62
CA ASP A 103 -8.35 -12.45 14.57
C ASP A 103 -7.30 -12.87 13.57
N VAL A 104 -7.00 -14.16 13.59
CA VAL A 104 -6.13 -14.80 12.62
C VAL A 104 -6.74 -14.76 11.22
N ALA A 105 -8.04 -15.05 11.08
CA ALA A 105 -8.71 -15.05 9.77
C ALA A 105 -8.64 -13.67 9.09
N ASP A 106 -8.94 -12.60 9.83
CA ASP A 106 -8.85 -11.22 9.33
C ASP A 106 -7.39 -10.86 8.97
N PHE A 107 -6.41 -11.33 9.76
CA PHE A 107 -4.99 -11.07 9.48
C PHE A 107 -4.52 -11.77 8.20
N LEU A 108 -4.87 -13.05 8.03
CA LEU A 108 -4.56 -13.80 6.82
C LEU A 108 -5.22 -13.17 5.58
N ASP A 109 -6.46 -12.68 5.71
CA ASP A 109 -7.12 -11.94 4.63
C ASP A 109 -6.41 -10.61 4.30
N TYR A 110 -5.88 -9.89 5.30
CA TYR A 110 -5.09 -8.68 5.09
C TYR A 110 -3.81 -8.97 4.29
N VAL A 111 -3.08 -10.03 4.68
CA VAL A 111 -1.90 -10.51 3.95
C VAL A 111 -2.26 -10.90 2.52
N ARG A 112 -3.37 -11.62 2.32
CA ARG A 112 -3.84 -12.01 0.98
C ARG A 112 -4.15 -10.79 0.11
N CYS A 113 -4.85 -9.80 0.64
CA CYS A 113 -5.15 -8.55 -0.08
C CYS A 113 -3.85 -7.81 -0.47
N TRP A 114 -2.86 -7.80 0.42
CA TRP A 114 -1.55 -7.24 0.13
C TRP A 114 -0.83 -7.98 -1.01
N VAL A 115 -0.72 -9.31 -0.95
CA VAL A 115 -0.06 -10.12 -1.99
C VAL A 115 -0.74 -9.92 -3.36
N LYS A 116 -2.09 -9.95 -3.39
CA LYS A 116 -2.84 -9.68 -4.62
C LYS A 116 -2.60 -8.28 -5.17
N THR A 117 -2.43 -7.29 -4.29
CA THR A 117 -2.10 -5.92 -4.72
C THR A 117 -0.71 -5.84 -5.33
N VAL A 118 0.29 -6.52 -4.75
CA VAL A 118 1.64 -6.65 -5.32
C VAL A 118 1.60 -7.34 -6.69
N HIS A 119 0.87 -8.46 -6.81
CA HIS A 119 0.72 -9.15 -8.09
C HIS A 119 0.06 -8.29 -9.16
N HIS A 120 -1.00 -7.57 -8.81
CA HIS A 120 -1.67 -6.67 -9.74
C HIS A 120 -0.75 -5.53 -10.19
N HIS A 121 -0.06 -4.89 -9.23
CA HIS A 121 0.95 -3.85 -9.48
C HIS A 121 1.99 -4.31 -10.52
N HIS A 122 2.70 -5.41 -10.26
CA HIS A 122 3.70 -5.94 -11.19
C HIS A 122 3.11 -6.41 -12.53
N SER A 123 1.90 -6.99 -12.54
CA SER A 123 1.25 -7.40 -13.79
C SER A 123 0.97 -6.21 -14.71
N VAL A 124 0.56 -5.07 -14.13
CA VAL A 124 0.33 -3.85 -14.90
C VAL A 124 1.63 -3.29 -15.47
N GLU A 125 2.71 -3.36 -14.70
CA GLU A 125 4.01 -2.95 -15.17
C GLU A 125 4.47 -3.79 -16.36
N GLU A 126 4.45 -5.11 -16.22
CA GLU A 126 4.90 -6.02 -17.26
C GLU A 126 4.04 -6.00 -18.53
N GLU A 127 2.72 -5.90 -18.37
CA GLU A 127 1.77 -5.95 -19.50
C GLU A 127 1.65 -4.61 -20.22
N PHE A 128 1.73 -3.48 -19.49
CA PHE A 128 1.36 -2.17 -20.04
C PHE A 128 2.46 -1.11 -19.93
N ILE A 129 3.21 -1.04 -18.83
CA ILE A 129 4.18 0.04 -18.61
C ILE A 129 5.51 -0.31 -19.28
N PHE A 130 6.16 -1.41 -18.90
CA PHE A 130 7.49 -1.79 -19.38
C PHE A 130 7.62 -1.90 -20.90
N PRO A 131 6.68 -2.54 -21.62
CA PRO A 131 6.77 -2.62 -23.08
C PRO A 131 6.72 -1.24 -23.74
N GLU A 132 5.81 -0.39 -23.29
CA GLU A 132 5.63 0.96 -23.84
C GLU A 132 6.80 1.87 -23.48
N MET A 133 7.36 1.72 -22.28
CA MET A 133 8.55 2.43 -21.81
C MET A 133 9.80 2.07 -22.63
N ALA A 134 10.01 0.78 -22.91
CA ALA A 134 11.09 0.32 -23.79
C ALA A 134 10.90 0.83 -25.24
N ARG A 135 9.66 0.84 -25.72
CA ARG A 135 9.32 1.30 -27.08
C ARG A 135 9.56 2.80 -27.28
N PHE A 136 9.06 3.66 -26.39
CA PHE A 136 9.19 5.12 -26.57
C PHE A 136 10.61 5.62 -26.32
N SER A 137 11.34 4.99 -25.40
CA SER A 137 12.71 5.41 -25.07
C SER A 137 13.70 5.14 -26.20
N GLY A 138 13.36 4.23 -27.12
CA GLY A 138 14.27 3.75 -28.16
C GLY A 138 15.47 2.97 -27.57
N ARG A 139 15.35 2.49 -26.33
CA ARG A 139 16.39 1.75 -25.60
C ARG A 139 15.91 0.33 -25.36
N PRO A 140 16.22 -0.61 -26.28
CA PRO A 140 15.94 -2.02 -26.05
C PRO A 140 16.54 -2.47 -24.73
N GLY A 141 15.73 -3.17 -23.92
CA GLY A 141 16.14 -3.70 -22.61
C GLY A 141 16.16 -2.70 -21.45
N LEU A 142 15.69 -1.46 -21.64
CA LEU A 142 15.58 -0.47 -20.55
C LEU A 142 14.83 -0.99 -19.31
N MET A 143 13.84 -1.86 -19.53
CA MET A 143 12.99 -2.44 -18.48
C MET A 143 13.24 -3.93 -18.24
N ASP A 144 14.35 -4.48 -18.75
CA ASP A 144 14.66 -5.91 -18.55
C ASP A 144 15.11 -6.20 -17.11
N GLU A 145 15.87 -5.30 -16.49
CA GLU A 145 16.32 -5.48 -15.11
C GLU A 145 15.15 -5.42 -14.10
N PRO A 146 14.26 -4.39 -14.11
CA PRO A 146 13.07 -4.40 -13.27
C PRO A 146 12.20 -5.65 -13.48
N ARG A 147 12.03 -6.10 -14.73
CA ARG A 147 11.30 -7.33 -15.05
C ARG A 147 12.00 -8.57 -14.46
N HIS A 148 13.32 -8.70 -14.60
CA HIS A 148 14.05 -9.83 -14.06
C HIS A 148 13.98 -9.87 -12.53
N GLN A 149 14.00 -8.71 -11.87
CA GLN A 149 13.80 -8.62 -10.42
C GLN A 149 12.44 -9.18 -10.01
N HIS A 150 11.36 -8.94 -10.76
CA HIS A 150 10.05 -9.57 -10.48
C HIS A 150 10.14 -11.11 -10.42
N GLU A 151 10.88 -11.72 -11.35
CA GLU A 151 11.04 -13.18 -11.41
C GLU A 151 11.68 -13.76 -10.14
N THR A 152 12.55 -12.99 -9.47
CA THR A 152 13.29 -13.45 -8.28
C THR A 152 12.37 -13.72 -7.08
N PHE A 153 11.31 -12.93 -6.91
CA PHE A 153 10.40 -13.03 -5.77
C PHE A 153 8.99 -13.50 -6.12
N GLN A 154 8.59 -13.54 -7.40
CA GLN A 154 7.23 -13.91 -7.80
C GLN A 154 6.81 -15.31 -7.35
N THR A 155 7.74 -16.28 -7.37
CA THR A 155 7.47 -17.64 -6.89
C THR A 155 7.19 -17.65 -5.38
N VAL A 156 7.92 -16.85 -4.61
CA VAL A 156 7.74 -16.78 -3.15
C VAL A 156 6.48 -15.98 -2.78
N LEU A 157 6.13 -14.93 -3.53
CA LEU A 157 4.85 -14.24 -3.36
C LEU A 157 3.66 -15.20 -3.53
N LYS A 158 3.72 -16.12 -4.50
CA LYS A 158 2.70 -17.18 -4.65
C LYS A 158 2.64 -18.14 -3.46
N ASN A 159 3.78 -18.41 -2.80
CA ASN A 159 3.79 -19.19 -1.57
C ASN A 159 3.09 -18.44 -0.43
N LEU A 160 3.28 -17.12 -0.31
CA LEU A 160 2.58 -16.30 0.68
C LEU A 160 1.08 -16.19 0.37
N GLU A 161 0.71 -16.09 -0.91
CA GLU A 161 -0.70 -16.14 -1.33
C GLU A 161 -1.35 -17.49 -0.94
N SER A 162 -0.65 -18.59 -1.22
CA SER A 162 -1.11 -19.94 -0.87
C SER A 162 -1.26 -20.11 0.64
N TYR A 163 -0.28 -19.63 1.41
CA TYR A 163 -0.30 -19.63 2.88
C TYR A 163 -1.49 -18.82 3.41
N SER A 164 -1.62 -17.56 2.99
CA SER A 164 -2.71 -16.67 3.44
C SER A 164 -4.11 -17.13 3.02
N THR A 165 -4.22 -17.92 1.96
CA THR A 165 -5.50 -18.46 1.47
C THR A 165 -5.88 -19.79 2.10
N SER A 166 -4.90 -20.66 2.37
CA SER A 166 -5.16 -22.06 2.72
C SER A 166 -4.95 -22.38 4.20
N THR A 167 -4.21 -21.54 4.93
CA THR A 167 -3.97 -21.72 6.37
C THR A 167 -5.26 -21.49 7.13
N LYS A 168 -5.68 -22.50 7.90
CA LYS A 168 -6.80 -22.32 8.84
C LYS A 168 -6.33 -21.51 10.06
N PRO A 169 -7.22 -20.75 10.72
CA PRO A 169 -6.87 -19.97 11.90
C PRO A 169 -6.09 -20.75 12.96
N GLU A 170 -6.50 -21.98 13.24
CA GLU A 170 -5.87 -22.81 14.27
C GLU A 170 -4.47 -23.33 13.89
N GLN A 171 -4.09 -23.20 12.61
CA GLN A 171 -2.80 -23.62 12.03
C GLN A 171 -1.84 -22.45 11.80
N TYR A 172 -2.29 -21.21 12.02
CA TYR A 172 -1.44 -20.04 11.86
C TYR A 172 -0.30 -20.05 12.89
N GLN A 173 0.87 -19.62 12.42
CA GLN A 173 2.06 -19.42 13.23
C GLN A 173 2.94 -18.35 12.57
N TRP A 174 3.36 -17.36 13.36
CA TRP A 174 4.30 -16.37 12.88
C TRP A 174 5.71 -16.95 12.73
N THR A 175 6.25 -17.52 13.81
CA THR A 175 7.57 -18.16 13.88
C THR A 175 7.49 -19.69 13.79
N GLY A 176 8.63 -20.34 13.56
CA GLY A 176 8.75 -21.81 13.54
C GLY A 176 8.84 -22.38 12.12
N PRO A 177 9.00 -23.72 11.99
CA PRO A 177 9.06 -24.36 10.67
C PRO A 177 7.79 -24.07 9.88
N HIS A 178 7.91 -23.49 8.69
CA HIS A 178 6.78 -23.05 7.86
C HIS A 178 5.95 -21.91 8.49
N GLY A 179 6.53 -21.15 9.42
CA GLY A 179 5.95 -19.90 9.92
C GLY A 179 5.92 -18.82 8.83
N MET A 180 4.92 -17.95 8.86
CA MET A 180 4.74 -16.91 7.85
C MET A 180 5.96 -15.97 7.74
N GLN A 181 6.66 -15.74 8.86
CA GLN A 181 7.88 -14.95 8.91
C GLN A 181 8.95 -15.46 7.93
N GLN A 182 9.18 -16.77 7.88
CA GLN A 182 10.21 -17.35 6.98
C GLN A 182 9.89 -17.10 5.51
N ILE A 183 8.61 -17.10 5.14
CA ILE A 183 8.17 -16.78 3.78
C ILE A 183 8.48 -15.31 3.49
N ILE A 184 8.08 -14.40 4.38
CA ILE A 184 8.29 -12.95 4.23
C ILE A 184 9.79 -12.60 4.18
N ASP A 185 10.59 -13.14 5.09
CA ASP A 185 12.04 -12.89 5.16
C ASP A 185 12.76 -13.33 3.89
N SER A 186 12.24 -14.34 3.19
CA SER A 186 12.87 -14.89 1.98
C SER A 186 12.69 -14.04 0.71
N PHE A 187 11.80 -13.04 0.71
CA PHE A 187 11.59 -12.16 -0.45
C PHE A 187 11.55 -10.66 -0.13
N SER A 188 11.23 -10.28 1.11
CA SER A 188 10.89 -8.89 1.45
C SER A 188 12.01 -7.91 1.11
N LYS A 189 13.27 -8.29 1.35
CA LYS A 189 14.43 -7.48 0.97
C LYS A 189 14.49 -7.27 -0.54
N ASP A 190 14.46 -8.34 -1.33
CA ASP A 190 14.56 -8.27 -2.80
C ASP A 190 13.40 -7.48 -3.41
N LEU A 191 12.18 -7.66 -2.88
CA LEU A 191 11.03 -6.84 -3.25
C LEU A 191 11.28 -5.36 -2.95
N THR A 192 11.69 -5.01 -1.73
CA THR A 192 11.90 -3.59 -1.38
C THR A 192 13.04 -2.94 -2.16
N ASP A 193 14.14 -3.67 -2.40
CA ASP A 193 15.26 -3.18 -3.23
C ASP A 193 14.82 -2.92 -4.67
N HIS A 194 13.98 -3.79 -5.23
CA HIS A 194 13.35 -3.59 -6.52
C HIS A 194 12.48 -2.32 -6.54
N LEU A 195 11.60 -2.16 -5.55
CA LEU A 195 10.73 -0.98 -5.43
C LEU A 195 11.53 0.32 -5.32
N TYR A 196 12.72 0.32 -4.69
CA TYR A 196 13.60 1.49 -4.67
C TYR A 196 14.30 1.73 -6.01
N THR A 197 14.83 0.65 -6.61
CA THR A 197 15.64 0.71 -7.83
C THR A 197 14.84 1.20 -9.02
N GLU A 198 13.59 0.77 -9.14
CA GLU A 198 12.71 1.18 -10.23
C GLU A 198 12.47 2.70 -10.27
N ILE A 199 12.35 3.35 -9.10
CA ILE A 199 12.22 4.81 -9.03
C ILE A 199 13.44 5.48 -9.67
N GLN A 200 14.65 4.94 -9.44
CA GLN A 200 15.85 5.46 -10.06
C GLN A 200 15.88 5.25 -11.58
N VAL A 201 15.34 4.13 -12.07
CA VAL A 201 15.19 3.87 -13.51
C VAL A 201 14.33 4.95 -14.16
N LEU A 202 13.17 5.27 -13.56
CA LEU A 202 12.28 6.34 -14.06
C LEU A 202 12.94 7.72 -13.98
N LEU A 203 13.68 8.01 -12.90
CA LEU A 203 14.41 9.28 -12.74
C LEU A 203 15.52 9.47 -13.78
N ASN A 204 16.12 8.38 -14.28
CA ASN A 204 17.17 8.40 -15.30
C ASN A 204 16.65 8.63 -16.73
N MET A 205 15.35 8.86 -16.91
CA MET A 205 14.72 9.13 -18.20
C MET A 205 14.52 10.62 -18.49
N GLY A 206 15.18 11.49 -17.73
CA GLY A 206 15.06 12.95 -17.90
C GLY A 206 15.70 13.52 -19.16
N ASP A 207 16.35 12.69 -19.97
CA ASP A 207 16.88 13.03 -21.28
C ASP A 207 15.95 12.68 -22.45
N LEU A 208 14.82 12.00 -22.17
CA LEU A 208 13.79 11.67 -23.16
C LEU A 208 12.80 12.83 -23.37
N SER A 209 11.92 12.74 -24.37
CA SER A 209 10.88 13.75 -24.58
C SER A 209 9.85 13.72 -23.45
N SER A 210 9.72 14.81 -22.69
CA SER A 210 8.70 14.96 -21.64
C SER A 210 7.27 14.74 -22.14
N GLU A 211 6.93 15.34 -23.29
CA GLU A 211 5.58 15.23 -23.88
C GLU A 211 5.25 13.81 -24.33
N GLU A 212 6.19 13.11 -24.98
CA GLU A 212 5.96 11.73 -25.40
C GLU A 212 5.97 10.75 -24.22
N TYR A 213 6.77 11.00 -23.19
CA TYR A 213 6.72 10.24 -21.95
C TYR A 213 5.33 10.37 -21.30
N LYS A 214 4.83 11.60 -21.12
CA LYS A 214 3.48 11.85 -20.58
C LYS A 214 2.38 11.11 -21.35
N LYS A 215 2.43 11.14 -22.68
CA LYS A 215 1.46 10.43 -23.53
C LYS A 215 1.57 8.91 -23.38
N THR A 216 2.80 8.39 -23.36
CA THR A 216 3.07 6.95 -23.19
C THR A 216 2.52 6.47 -21.84
N TRP A 217 2.82 7.20 -20.77
CA TRP A 217 2.34 6.90 -19.43
C TRP A 217 0.82 6.92 -19.35
N ALA A 218 0.17 7.97 -19.85
CA ALA A 218 -1.29 8.07 -19.85
C ALA A 218 -1.98 6.93 -20.62
N ARG A 219 -1.37 6.42 -21.71
CA ARG A 219 -1.89 5.25 -22.42
C ARG A 219 -1.77 3.97 -21.60
N ALA A 220 -0.62 3.75 -20.96
CA ALA A 220 -0.42 2.61 -20.07
C ALA A 220 -1.43 2.65 -18.90
N GLU A 221 -1.72 3.83 -18.34
CA GLU A 221 -2.75 3.99 -17.32
C GLU A 221 -4.16 3.64 -17.81
N VAL A 222 -4.50 4.02 -19.05
CA VAL A 222 -5.81 3.66 -19.64
C VAL A 222 -5.92 2.15 -19.84
N ALA A 223 -4.85 1.50 -20.31
CA ALA A 223 -4.84 0.05 -20.52
C ALA A 223 -4.93 -0.70 -19.18
N ALA A 224 -4.19 -0.27 -18.16
CA ALA A 224 -4.22 -0.84 -16.82
C ALA A 224 -5.59 -0.68 -16.13
N LYS A 225 -6.31 0.41 -16.39
CA LYS A 225 -7.71 0.57 -15.93
C LYS A 225 -8.63 -0.48 -16.55
N ALA A 226 -8.46 -0.73 -17.84
CA ALA A 226 -9.33 -1.66 -18.57
C ALA A 226 -9.11 -3.12 -18.18
N SER A 227 -7.96 -3.47 -17.60
CA SER A 227 -7.68 -4.81 -17.07
C SER A 227 -8.16 -5.02 -15.63
N GLY A 228 -8.62 -3.97 -14.94
CA GLY A 228 -9.16 -4.06 -13.59
C GLY A 228 -10.46 -4.88 -13.51
N ASN A 229 -10.73 -5.49 -12.35
CA ASN A 229 -11.97 -6.22 -12.09
C ASN A 229 -12.66 -5.72 -10.82
N LEU A 230 -13.94 -6.09 -10.65
CA LEU A 230 -14.78 -5.72 -9.51
C LEU A 230 -14.19 -6.08 -8.15
N THR A 231 -13.47 -7.19 -8.07
CA THR A 231 -12.89 -7.69 -6.82
C THR A 231 -11.83 -6.74 -6.26
N LEU A 232 -11.14 -5.99 -7.13
CA LEU A 232 -10.16 -4.97 -6.72
C LEU A 232 -10.78 -3.86 -5.86
N LEU A 233 -12.08 -3.58 -6.00
CA LEU A 233 -12.77 -2.61 -5.14
C LEU A 233 -12.85 -3.05 -3.68
N PHE A 234 -12.93 -4.35 -3.44
CA PHE A 234 -13.09 -4.93 -2.11
C PHE A 234 -11.76 -5.28 -1.46
N GLU A 235 -10.71 -5.51 -2.26
CA GLU A 235 -9.39 -5.94 -1.78
C GLU A 235 -8.35 -4.80 -1.87
N MET A 236 -8.19 -4.19 -3.04
CA MET A 236 -7.12 -3.22 -3.27
C MET A 236 -7.48 -1.81 -2.81
N VAL A 237 -8.70 -1.33 -3.11
CA VAL A 237 -9.11 0.04 -2.73
C VAL A 237 -8.98 0.28 -1.22
N PRO A 238 -9.47 -0.61 -0.34
CA PRO A 238 -9.35 -0.38 1.08
C PRO A 238 -7.90 -0.52 1.57
N LEU A 239 -7.08 -1.39 0.97
CA LEU A 239 -5.65 -1.50 1.28
C LEU A 239 -4.91 -0.20 0.94
N VAL A 240 -5.15 0.35 -0.25
CA VAL A 240 -4.54 1.61 -0.72
C VAL A 240 -4.94 2.76 0.20
N LEU A 241 -6.24 2.93 0.46
CA LEU A 241 -6.72 3.99 1.36
C LEU A 241 -6.22 3.79 2.79
N GLY A 242 -6.24 2.55 3.28
CA GLY A 242 -5.75 2.17 4.59
C GLY A 242 -4.22 2.18 4.72
N SER A 243 -3.48 2.55 3.69
CA SER A 243 -2.01 2.68 3.72
C SER A 243 -1.50 4.03 3.23
N ALA A 244 -2.38 4.85 2.68
CA ALA A 244 -2.09 6.20 2.22
C ALA A 244 -1.99 7.14 3.43
N ASP A 245 -0.78 7.59 3.75
CA ASP A 245 -0.56 8.58 4.80
C ASP A 245 -0.60 9.99 4.20
N LYS A 246 -1.65 10.74 4.52
CA LYS A 246 -1.85 12.14 4.07
C LYS A 246 -0.91 13.12 4.78
N THR A 247 -0.21 12.69 5.83
CA THR A 247 0.77 13.48 6.57
C THR A 247 2.21 13.22 6.12
N PHE A 248 2.43 12.21 5.26
CA PHE A 248 3.71 11.97 4.63
C PHE A 248 4.02 13.11 3.64
N ASP A 249 5.28 13.55 3.60
CA ASP A 249 5.71 14.66 2.74
C ASP A 249 5.47 14.35 1.26
N GLY A 250 4.59 15.11 0.61
CA GLY A 250 4.10 14.88 -0.76
C GLY A 250 2.90 13.94 -0.87
N GLY A 251 2.41 13.37 0.24
CA GLY A 251 1.29 12.42 0.29
C GLY A 251 -0.10 13.04 0.39
N GLU A 252 -0.21 14.36 0.54
CA GLU A 252 -1.44 15.09 0.85
C GLU A 252 -2.56 14.85 -0.18
N ASP A 253 -2.21 14.73 -1.45
CA ASP A 253 -3.15 14.50 -2.55
C ASP A 253 -3.27 13.02 -2.95
N PHE A 254 -2.50 12.12 -2.33
CA PHE A 254 -2.52 10.68 -2.62
C PHE A 254 -3.47 9.88 -1.71
N PRO A 255 -4.23 8.90 -2.23
CA PRO A 255 -4.44 8.63 -3.64
C PRO A 255 -5.37 9.71 -4.24
N PRO A 256 -5.26 10.00 -5.55
CA PRO A 256 -6.05 11.01 -6.22
C PRO A 256 -7.47 10.50 -6.54
N PHE A 257 -8.14 9.89 -5.57
CA PHE A 257 -9.50 9.39 -5.72
C PHE A 257 -10.55 10.49 -5.63
N PRO A 258 -11.74 10.30 -6.21
CA PRO A 258 -12.89 11.15 -5.93
C PRO A 258 -13.13 11.22 -4.42
N TRP A 259 -13.51 12.40 -3.93
CA TRP A 259 -13.73 12.67 -2.50
C TRP A 259 -14.71 11.68 -1.81
N ILE A 260 -15.57 11.03 -2.58
CA ILE A 260 -16.55 10.05 -2.09
C ILE A 260 -15.94 8.67 -1.83
N MET A 261 -14.77 8.34 -2.40
CA MET A 261 -14.18 7.01 -2.31
C MET A 261 -13.84 6.56 -0.88
N PRO A 262 -13.28 7.40 0.01
CA PRO A 262 -13.13 7.05 1.43
C PRO A 262 -14.42 6.59 2.10
N TYR A 263 -15.56 7.20 1.74
CA TYR A 263 -16.87 6.84 2.28
C TYR A 263 -17.36 5.51 1.70
N LEU A 264 -17.22 5.32 0.38
CA LEU A 264 -17.58 4.06 -0.29
C LEU A 264 -16.74 2.89 0.21
N ALA A 265 -15.45 3.12 0.46
CA ALA A 265 -14.60 2.14 1.11
C ALA A 265 -15.12 1.87 2.53
N LYS A 266 -15.19 2.89 3.40
CA LYS A 266 -15.56 2.71 4.83
C LYS A 266 -16.90 2.04 5.04
N TYR A 267 -17.92 2.47 4.31
CA TYR A 267 -19.32 2.09 4.54
C TYR A 267 -19.86 1.11 3.50
N GLY A 268 -19.10 0.81 2.45
CA GLY A 268 -19.42 -0.17 1.42
C GLY A 268 -18.40 -1.29 1.36
N PHE A 269 -17.31 -1.10 0.61
CA PHE A 269 -16.36 -2.16 0.25
C PHE A 269 -15.67 -2.84 1.45
N ALA A 270 -15.36 -2.06 2.48
CA ALA A 270 -14.74 -2.53 3.73
C ALA A 270 -15.74 -2.76 4.86
N ALA A 271 -17.04 -2.55 4.61
CA ALA A 271 -18.04 -2.61 5.67
C ALA A 271 -18.14 -4.02 6.24
N ARG A 272 -18.10 -4.11 7.58
CA ARG A 272 -18.19 -5.38 8.34
C ARG A 272 -17.08 -6.38 7.99
N ASN A 273 -15.96 -5.90 7.45
CA ASN A 273 -14.76 -6.70 7.25
C ASN A 273 -13.70 -6.29 8.28
N GLY A 274 -13.34 -7.20 9.18
CA GLY A 274 -12.37 -6.97 10.26
C GLY A 274 -10.93 -6.86 9.76
N THR A 275 -10.63 -7.35 8.56
CA THR A 275 -9.35 -7.24 7.85
C THR A 275 -8.75 -5.83 7.89
N TRP A 276 -9.57 -4.79 7.79
CA TRP A 276 -9.08 -3.40 7.69
C TRP A 276 -8.65 -2.78 9.02
N ARG A 277 -8.68 -3.51 10.13
CA ARG A 277 -8.08 -3.04 11.39
C ARG A 277 -6.56 -3.19 11.42
N PHE A 278 -5.99 -3.99 10.52
CA PHE A 278 -4.55 -4.12 10.33
C PHE A 278 -3.97 -2.98 9.47
N SER A 279 -4.84 -2.18 8.83
CA SER A 279 -4.44 -1.02 8.06
C SER A 279 -3.76 0.02 8.93
N PRO A 280 -2.58 0.52 8.52
CA PRO A 280 -1.90 1.58 9.23
C PRO A 280 -2.71 2.88 9.15
N CYS A 281 -3.25 3.32 8.04
CA CYS A 281 -4.09 4.54 8.02
C CYS A 281 -5.57 4.21 8.22
N ASP A 282 -6.35 5.19 8.68
CA ASP A 282 -7.79 5.18 8.37
C ASP A 282 -8.03 5.48 6.88
N PHE A 283 -9.27 5.29 6.40
CA PHE A 283 -9.57 5.48 4.97
C PHE A 283 -9.55 6.95 4.50
N TRP A 284 -9.36 7.91 5.40
CA TRP A 284 -9.11 9.32 5.08
C TRP A 284 -7.62 9.64 5.08
N GLY A 285 -6.78 8.64 5.30
CA GLY A 285 -5.33 8.73 5.29
C GLY A 285 -4.72 9.35 6.54
N LYS A 286 -5.45 9.33 7.67
CA LYS A 286 -4.88 9.67 8.96
C LYS A 286 -4.15 8.46 9.55
N PRO A 287 -2.87 8.60 9.95
CA PRO A 287 -2.17 7.55 10.68
C PRO A 287 -2.92 7.06 11.93
N ARG A 288 -2.77 5.78 12.30
CA ARG A 288 -3.28 5.21 13.58
C ARG A 288 -2.32 4.18 14.18
N PRO A 289 -2.25 4.02 15.51
CA PRO A 289 -1.45 2.95 16.10
C PRO A 289 -1.82 1.56 15.57
N LEU A 290 -0.82 0.67 15.41
CA LEU A 290 -1.04 -0.71 15.01
C LEU A 290 -1.83 -1.47 16.07
N ALA A 291 -2.87 -2.20 15.66
CA ALA A 291 -3.87 -2.75 16.58
C ALA A 291 -3.33 -3.86 17.50
N PHE A 292 -2.30 -4.59 17.06
CA PHE A 292 -1.76 -5.75 17.77
C PHE A 292 -0.38 -5.50 18.40
N VAL A 293 0.22 -4.33 18.21
CA VAL A 293 1.55 -4.00 18.79
C VAL A 293 1.36 -3.28 20.13
N GLY A 294 1.02 -4.00 21.19
CA GLY A 294 0.71 -3.36 22.48
C GLY A 294 0.40 -4.24 23.69
N ALA A 295 0.29 -5.57 23.56
CA ALA A 295 0.14 -6.46 24.70
C ALA A 295 1.52 -6.88 25.24
N SER A 296 2.31 -5.92 25.76
CA SER A 296 3.39 -6.30 26.66
C SER A 296 2.73 -6.86 27.93
N THR A 297 2.81 -8.18 28.11
CA THR A 297 2.43 -8.88 29.33
C THR A 297 3.10 -8.20 30.53
N SER A 298 2.35 -7.43 31.30
CA SER A 298 2.77 -6.97 32.61
C SER A 298 2.81 -8.19 33.54
N VAL A 299 3.92 -8.94 33.50
CA VAL A 299 4.23 -9.93 34.53
C VAL A 299 4.42 -9.15 35.83
N THR A 300 3.37 -9.14 36.66
CA THR A 300 3.45 -8.64 38.02
C THR A 300 4.29 -9.64 38.79
N VAL A 301 5.58 -9.34 38.97
CA VAL A 301 6.41 -10.10 39.91
C VAL A 301 5.90 -9.77 41.30
N SER A 302 5.07 -10.66 41.86
CA SER A 302 4.75 -10.66 43.29
C SER A 302 6.06 -10.90 44.04
N THR A 303 6.53 -9.88 44.76
CA THR A 303 7.61 -10.03 45.72
C THR A 303 7.00 -10.50 47.03
N ASP A 304 6.88 -11.81 47.20
CA ASP A 304 6.61 -12.40 48.51
C ASP A 304 7.81 -12.17 49.43
N HIS A 305 7.68 -11.21 50.33
CA HIS A 305 8.55 -11.09 51.49
C HIS A 305 8.19 -12.18 52.50
N LYS A 306 9.07 -13.19 52.60
CA LYS A 306 9.13 -14.08 53.77
C LYS A 306 9.58 -13.28 54.99
N THR A 307 8.71 -13.23 56.00
CA THR A 307 9.10 -13.06 57.42
C THR A 307 9.52 -14.40 58.01
#